data_AF-A0A841CAI4-F1
#
_entry.id   AF-A0A841CAI4-F1
#
_cell.length_a   1.000
_cell.length_b   1.000
_cell.length_c   1.000
_cell.angle_alpha   90.00
_cell.angle_beta   90.00
_cell.angle_gamma   90.00
#
_symmetry.space_group_name_H-M   'P 1'
#
loop_
_entity.id
_entity.type
_entity.pdbx_description
1 polymer ?
#
loop_
_entity_poly.entity_id
_entity_poly.type
_entity_poly.pdbx_seq_one_letter_code
_entity_poly.pdbx_strand_id
1 'polypeptide(L)'
;MEIVEIPQKPLHFMLERQLVLAPLDILGRARDAHIQLRDAFEPLVERKHLDYHPPGYQHIFLKNKMSNGKSYNDYLWTRGHLVGHQFSGLDNEPRNLVTQTVWCNSGSYFETDESNVDSMIFYESRLDKWINTFPELYLDYQVTPIYHGNELVPREIRLAYVAYSPKSQILPLILGSNREKLNEEGVTIVIIPNSSPNAVINYETGFAKQK
;
A
#
# COMPACT_ATOMS: atom_id res chain seq x y z
N MET A 1 9.19 -10.50 -21.76
CA MET A 1 7.77 -10.60 -21.37
C MET A 1 7.27 -9.20 -21.14
N GLU A 2 6.20 -8.80 -21.83
CA GLU A 2 5.52 -7.55 -21.52
C GLU A 2 4.99 -7.61 -20.09
N ILE A 3 5.29 -6.59 -19.31
CA ILE A 3 4.62 -6.38 -18.02
C ILE A 3 3.19 -6.03 -18.37
N VAL A 4 2.26 -6.96 -18.13
CA VAL A 4 0.84 -6.68 -18.26
C VAL A 4 0.48 -5.70 -17.15
N GLU A 5 0.31 -4.43 -17.51
CA GLU A 5 -0.23 -3.43 -16.60
C GLU A 5 -1.60 -3.91 -16.10
N ILE A 6 -1.77 -3.97 -14.78
CA ILE A 6 -3.05 -4.33 -14.19
C ILE A 6 -3.91 -3.07 -14.25
N PRO A 7 -5.04 -3.10 -14.98
CA PRO A 7 -5.89 -1.93 -15.09
C PRO A 7 -6.47 -1.60 -13.72
N GLN A 8 -6.58 -0.31 -13.44
CA GLN A 8 -7.41 0.13 -12.33
C GLN A 8 -8.87 -0.13 -12.73
N LYS A 9 -9.57 -0.95 -11.95
CA LYS A 9 -10.99 -1.24 -12.14
C LYS A 9 -11.58 -1.79 -10.84
N PRO A 10 -12.69 -1.24 -10.29
CA PRO A 10 -13.32 -1.79 -9.09
C PRO A 10 -13.76 -3.25 -9.25
N LEU A 11 -13.86 -3.98 -8.14
CA LEU A 11 -14.44 -5.33 -8.16
C LEU A 11 -15.91 -5.25 -8.55
N HIS A 12 -16.44 -6.37 -9.04
CA HIS A 12 -17.90 -6.50 -9.11
C HIS A 12 -18.47 -6.31 -7.69
N PHE A 13 -19.42 -5.40 -7.53
CA PHE A 13 -20.00 -5.10 -6.22
C PHE A 13 -20.77 -6.29 -5.66
N MET A 14 -20.46 -6.66 -4.43
CA MET A 14 -21.12 -7.73 -3.68
C MET A 14 -21.42 -7.25 -2.25
N LEU A 15 -22.52 -7.74 -1.67
CA LEU A 15 -22.90 -7.45 -0.27
C LEU A 15 -22.13 -8.32 0.75
N GLU A 16 -20.89 -8.65 0.42
CA GLU A 16 -20.01 -9.49 1.22
C GLU A 16 -18.57 -9.03 1.05
N ARG A 17 -17.70 -9.51 1.95
CA ARG A 17 -16.27 -9.26 1.85
C ARG A 17 -15.67 -9.99 0.66
N GLN A 18 -14.92 -9.28 -0.17
CA GLN A 18 -14.10 -9.85 -1.25
C GLN A 18 -12.64 -9.48 -1.01
N LEU A 19 -11.72 -10.42 -1.24
CA LEU A 19 -10.28 -10.18 -1.26
C LEU A 19 -9.67 -10.98 -2.40
N VAL A 20 -9.19 -10.28 -3.43
CA VAL A 20 -8.61 -10.85 -4.64
C VAL A 20 -7.15 -10.46 -4.70
N LEU A 21 -6.28 -11.46 -4.84
CA LEU A 21 -4.83 -11.27 -4.95
C LEU A 21 -4.37 -11.81 -6.30
N ALA A 22 -3.66 -10.99 -7.07
CA ALA A 22 -3.06 -11.46 -8.32
C ALA A 22 -1.99 -12.53 -8.01
N PRO A 23 -1.81 -13.52 -8.91
CA PRO A 23 -0.69 -14.44 -8.79
C PRO A 23 0.63 -13.66 -8.86
N LEU A 24 1.65 -14.18 -8.16
CA LEU A 24 3.01 -13.68 -8.33
C LEU A 24 3.43 -13.78 -9.79
N ASP A 25 4.22 -12.83 -10.26
CA ASP A 25 4.82 -12.96 -11.58
C ASP A 25 6.01 -13.93 -11.61
N ILE A 26 6.62 -14.05 -12.78
CA ILE A 26 7.78 -14.92 -13.02
C ILE A 26 9.04 -14.54 -12.23
N LEU A 27 9.10 -13.33 -11.67
CA LEU A 27 10.17 -12.87 -10.77
C LEU A 27 9.76 -13.01 -9.29
N GLY A 28 8.61 -13.62 -9.02
CA GLY A 28 8.07 -13.78 -7.67
C GLY A 28 7.47 -12.50 -7.09
N ARG A 29 7.20 -11.48 -7.92
CA ARG A 29 6.72 -10.17 -7.45
C ARG A 29 5.22 -10.18 -7.23
N ALA A 30 4.79 -9.56 -6.11
CA ALA A 30 3.39 -9.24 -5.90
C ALA A 30 2.90 -8.28 -6.99
N ARG A 31 1.64 -8.38 -7.37
CA ARG A 31 1.12 -7.74 -8.58
C ARG A 31 -0.10 -6.87 -8.34
N ASP A 32 -1.03 -7.32 -7.50
CA ASP A 32 -2.24 -6.60 -7.16
C ASP A 32 -2.86 -7.21 -5.92
N ALA A 33 -3.37 -6.37 -5.03
CA ALA A 33 -4.26 -6.77 -3.96
C ALA A 33 -5.50 -5.88 -3.99
N HIS A 34 -6.68 -6.50 -4.01
CA HIS A 34 -7.94 -5.81 -4.20
C HIS A 34 -8.95 -6.32 -3.19
N ILE A 35 -9.50 -5.41 -2.39
CA ILE A 35 -10.48 -5.73 -1.35
C ILE A 35 -11.76 -4.95 -1.55
N GLN A 36 -12.90 -5.58 -1.24
CA GLN A 36 -14.18 -4.90 -1.06
C GLN A 36 -14.77 -5.32 0.29
N LEU A 37 -15.04 -4.36 1.16
CA LEU A 37 -15.52 -4.61 2.52
C LEU A 37 -16.25 -3.39 3.10
N ARG A 38 -16.92 -3.59 4.24
CA ARG A 38 -17.39 -2.52 5.13
C ARG A 38 -16.81 -2.75 6.52
N ASP A 39 -16.99 -1.80 7.43
CA ASP A 39 -16.49 -1.85 8.82
C ASP A 39 -16.76 -3.19 9.52
N ALA A 40 -18.00 -3.69 9.48
CA ALA A 40 -18.36 -4.97 10.12
C ALA A 40 -17.67 -6.22 9.54
N PHE A 41 -16.94 -6.09 8.43
CA PHE A 41 -16.20 -7.17 7.78
C PHE A 41 -14.68 -7.06 7.97
N GLU A 42 -14.21 -6.12 8.78
CA GLU A 42 -12.82 -6.10 9.16
C GLU A 42 -12.41 -7.36 9.94
N PRO A 43 -11.22 -7.92 9.66
CA PRO A 43 -10.67 -9.04 10.39
C PRO A 43 -10.51 -8.76 11.89
N LEU A 44 -10.93 -9.72 12.72
CA LEU A 44 -10.68 -9.71 14.16
C LEU A 44 -9.39 -10.47 14.54
N VAL A 45 -8.58 -10.88 13.56
CA VAL A 45 -7.36 -11.65 13.80
C VAL A 45 -6.23 -10.74 14.23
N GLU A 46 -5.44 -11.19 15.21
CA GLU A 46 -4.24 -10.47 15.63
C GLU A 46 -3.15 -10.59 14.57
N ARG A 47 -2.47 -9.46 14.32
CA ARG A 47 -1.33 -9.36 13.41
C ARG A 47 -0.16 -10.22 13.90
N LYS A 48 0.35 -11.08 13.03
CA LYS A 48 1.55 -11.89 13.29
C LYS A 48 2.82 -11.18 12.81
N HIS A 49 3.96 -11.71 13.23
CA HIS A 49 5.25 -11.28 12.72
C HIS A 49 5.37 -11.59 11.22
N LEU A 50 6.05 -10.70 10.49
CA LEU A 50 6.30 -10.86 9.05
C LEU A 50 7.68 -11.47 8.83
N ASP A 51 7.70 -12.74 8.45
CA ASP A 51 8.88 -13.56 8.16
C ASP A 51 9.23 -13.59 6.67
N TYR A 52 8.24 -13.40 5.79
CA TYR A 52 8.45 -13.46 4.34
C TYR A 52 9.31 -12.29 3.84
N HIS A 53 10.33 -12.58 3.04
CA HIS A 53 11.14 -11.57 2.36
C HIS A 53 10.67 -11.42 0.90
N PRO A 54 9.99 -10.31 0.54
CA PRO A 54 9.60 -10.07 -0.84
C PRO A 54 10.84 -9.87 -1.74
N PRO A 55 10.69 -9.99 -3.07
CA PRO A 55 11.77 -9.73 -4.00
C PRO A 55 12.45 -8.38 -3.75
N GLY A 56 13.78 -8.37 -3.81
CA GLY A 56 14.60 -7.18 -3.54
C GLY A 56 14.75 -6.82 -2.07
N TYR A 57 14.13 -7.54 -1.12
CA TYR A 57 14.28 -7.24 0.29
C TYR A 57 15.72 -7.49 0.75
N GLN A 58 16.30 -6.50 1.45
CA GLN A 58 17.65 -6.57 2.01
C GLN A 58 17.66 -5.96 3.42
N HIS A 59 18.56 -6.42 4.28
CA HIS A 59 18.78 -5.80 5.58
C HIS A 59 19.71 -4.58 5.43
N ILE A 60 19.14 -3.44 5.06
CA ILE A 60 19.88 -2.18 4.89
C ILE A 60 19.50 -1.20 5.99
N PHE A 61 20.50 -0.74 6.74
CA PHE A 61 20.36 0.31 7.75
C PHE A 61 20.96 1.61 7.24
N LEU A 62 20.21 2.70 7.38
CA LEU A 62 20.64 4.04 7.01
C LEU A 62 20.66 4.96 8.23
N LYS A 63 21.48 6.00 8.16
CA LYS A 63 21.60 6.99 9.24
C LYS A 63 20.48 8.02 9.10
N ASN A 64 19.72 8.16 10.18
CA ASN A 64 18.65 9.12 10.34
C ASN A 64 19.00 10.17 11.41
N LYS A 65 18.25 11.27 11.43
CA LYS A 65 18.32 12.30 12.46
C LYS A 65 16.95 12.54 13.05
N MET A 66 16.88 12.58 14.38
CA MET A 66 15.70 13.02 15.12
C MET A 66 15.57 14.55 15.06
N SER A 67 14.40 15.08 15.42
CA SER A 67 14.15 16.52 15.52
C SER A 67 15.12 17.25 16.48
N ASN A 68 15.57 16.58 17.53
CA ASN A 68 16.56 17.08 18.48
C ASN A 68 18.03 16.97 17.98
N GLY A 69 18.25 16.56 16.73
CA GLY A 69 19.57 16.42 16.12
C GLY A 69 20.33 15.12 16.43
N LYS A 70 19.81 14.26 17.32
CA LYS A 70 20.42 12.96 17.62
C LYS A 70 20.34 12.04 16.40
N SER A 71 21.46 11.39 16.09
CA SER A 71 21.51 10.39 15.02
C SER A 71 21.11 9.01 15.54
N TYR A 72 20.44 8.24 14.70
CA TYR A 72 20.15 6.82 14.91
C TYR A 72 20.22 6.10 13.57
N ASN A 73 20.37 4.78 13.60
CA ASN A 73 20.29 3.95 12.40
C ASN A 73 18.95 3.23 12.42
N ASP A 74 18.30 3.17 11.27
CA ASP A 74 17.08 2.35 11.11
C ASP A 74 17.06 1.69 9.74
N TYR A 75 16.20 0.67 9.61
CA TYR A 75 15.98 -0.04 8.36
C TYR A 75 15.45 0.92 7.28
N LEU A 76 15.96 0.76 6.07
CA LEU A 76 15.36 1.38 4.89
C LEU A 76 14.07 0.66 4.51
N TRP A 77 14.10 -0.68 4.53
CA TRP A 77 13.05 -1.52 3.97
C TRP A 77 12.12 -2.10 5.03
N THR A 78 10.83 -2.07 4.73
CA THR A 78 9.79 -2.86 5.38
C THR A 78 9.35 -4.01 4.47
N ARG A 79 8.64 -4.96 5.06
CA ARG A 79 7.78 -5.90 4.33
C ARG A 79 6.42 -5.21 4.21
N GLY A 80 6.29 -4.35 3.20
CA GLY A 80 5.14 -3.46 3.04
C GLY A 80 3.94 -4.23 2.51
N HIS A 81 2.80 -4.10 3.20
CA HIS A 81 1.53 -4.63 2.73
C HIS A 81 1.06 -3.85 1.49
N LEU A 82 0.47 -4.54 0.51
CA LEU A 82 -0.32 -3.85 -0.52
C LEU A 82 -1.63 -3.37 0.12
N VAL A 83 -2.51 -4.29 0.51
CA VAL A 83 -3.68 -3.96 1.35
C VAL A 83 -3.32 -4.22 2.81
N GLY A 84 -3.38 -3.17 3.64
CA GLY A 84 -3.05 -3.20 5.06
C GLY A 84 -3.73 -4.33 5.84
N HIS A 85 -3.08 -4.77 6.93
CA HIS A 85 -3.57 -5.88 7.75
C HIS A 85 -4.97 -5.61 8.33
N GLN A 86 -5.26 -4.37 8.72
CA GLN A 86 -6.56 -3.98 9.27
C GLN A 86 -7.73 -4.28 8.31
N PHE A 87 -7.50 -4.27 7.00
CA PHE A 87 -8.51 -4.64 6.00
C PHE A 87 -8.38 -6.12 5.56
N SER A 88 -7.15 -6.55 5.26
CA SER A 88 -6.90 -7.84 4.63
C SER A 88 -6.87 -9.02 5.61
N GLY A 89 -6.43 -8.80 6.85
CA GLY A 89 -6.15 -9.82 7.85
C GLY A 89 -4.96 -10.70 7.49
N LEU A 90 -4.16 -10.29 6.49
CA LEU A 90 -3.03 -11.06 5.98
C LEU A 90 -1.73 -10.65 6.67
N ASP A 91 -0.84 -11.61 6.87
CA ASP A 91 0.52 -11.37 7.38
C ASP A 91 1.55 -11.82 6.34
N ASN A 92 1.91 -13.11 6.31
CA ASN A 92 2.94 -13.67 5.44
C ASN A 92 2.40 -14.16 4.09
N GLU A 93 1.52 -13.39 3.45
CA GLU A 93 1.00 -13.69 2.12
C GLU A 93 1.88 -13.02 1.05
N PRO A 94 2.67 -13.78 0.27
CA PRO A 94 3.59 -13.23 -0.72
C PRO A 94 2.93 -12.31 -1.75
N ARG A 95 1.68 -12.57 -2.11
CA ARG A 95 0.93 -11.76 -3.10
C ARG A 95 0.49 -10.40 -2.54
N ASN A 96 0.61 -10.18 -1.24
CA ASN A 96 0.24 -8.93 -0.55
C ASN A 96 1.45 -8.24 0.10
N LEU A 97 2.69 -8.66 -0.20
CA LEU A 97 3.90 -8.08 0.39
C LEU A 97 4.88 -7.62 -0.70
N VAL A 98 5.42 -6.41 -0.54
CA VAL A 98 6.46 -5.83 -1.38
C VAL A 98 7.60 -5.25 -0.55
N THR A 99 8.79 -5.14 -1.14
CA THR A 99 9.89 -4.38 -0.55
C THR A 99 9.54 -2.90 -0.64
N GLN A 100 9.23 -2.28 0.49
CA GLN A 100 8.77 -0.88 0.55
C GLN A 100 9.64 -0.08 1.49
N THR A 101 9.90 1.19 1.20
CA THR A 101 10.65 2.03 2.13
C THR A 101 9.82 2.29 3.39
N VAL A 102 10.48 2.42 4.55
CA VAL A 102 9.84 2.86 5.79
C VAL A 102 9.10 4.20 5.58
N TRP A 103 9.68 5.10 4.77
CA TRP A 103 9.05 6.38 4.42
C TRP A 103 7.72 6.20 3.67
N CYS A 104 7.71 5.35 2.64
CA CYS A 104 6.52 5.08 1.84
C CYS A 104 5.47 4.26 2.62
N ASN A 105 5.89 3.41 3.56
CA ASN A 105 4.96 2.63 4.37
C ASN A 105 4.35 3.46 5.50
N SER A 106 5.20 4.07 6.35
CA SER A 106 4.84 4.66 7.64
C SER A 106 4.95 6.18 7.69
N GLY A 107 5.39 6.84 6.62
CA GLY A 107 5.47 8.30 6.55
C GLY A 107 6.68 8.93 7.25
N SER A 108 7.40 8.18 8.08
CA SER A 108 8.56 8.67 8.83
C SER A 108 9.48 7.52 9.25
N TYR A 109 10.73 7.83 9.58
CA TYR A 109 11.75 6.86 9.98
C TYR A 109 11.77 6.49 11.46
N PHE A 110 10.94 7.13 12.32
CA PHE A 110 10.99 6.88 13.76
C PHE A 110 9.63 6.44 14.30
N GLU A 111 8.64 7.30 14.12
CA GLU A 111 7.24 7.04 14.45
C GLU A 111 6.40 7.14 13.18
N THR A 112 5.26 6.46 13.18
CA THR A 112 4.26 6.58 12.13
C THR A 112 3.81 8.03 12.01
N ASP A 113 3.81 8.55 10.78
CA ASP A 113 3.31 9.87 10.45
C ASP A 113 2.12 9.76 9.49
N GLU A 114 0.91 9.74 10.04
CA GLU A 114 -0.34 9.70 9.28
C GLU A 114 -0.67 11.03 8.58
N SER A 115 0.16 12.08 8.73
CA SER A 115 0.00 13.33 8.00
C SER A 115 0.77 13.35 6.67
N ASN A 116 1.69 12.41 6.46
CA ASN A 116 2.53 12.36 5.27
C ASN A 116 1.78 11.74 4.07
N VAL A 117 1.35 12.59 3.14
CA VAL A 117 0.68 12.19 1.88
C VAL A 117 1.53 11.29 0.97
N ASP A 118 2.84 11.18 1.22
CA ASP A 118 3.76 10.29 0.50
C ASP A 118 3.84 8.89 1.14
N SER A 119 2.86 8.51 1.97
CA SER A 119 2.84 7.24 2.67
C SER A 119 1.51 6.49 2.58
N MET A 120 1.57 5.16 2.61
CA MET A 120 0.39 4.29 2.65
C MET A 120 -0.47 4.60 3.86
N ILE A 121 0.16 4.76 5.03
CA ILE A 121 -0.56 4.93 6.30
C ILE A 121 -1.46 6.17 6.30
N PHE A 122 -1.09 7.26 5.61
CA PHE A 122 -1.95 8.42 5.46
C PHE A 122 -3.33 8.05 4.87
N TYR A 123 -3.34 7.21 3.84
CA TYR A 123 -4.57 6.84 3.13
C TYR A 123 -5.29 5.73 3.89
N GLU A 124 -4.59 4.69 4.34
CA GLU A 124 -5.22 3.56 5.01
C GLU A 124 -5.87 3.95 6.35
N SER A 125 -5.25 4.81 7.17
CA SER A 125 -5.87 5.25 8.42
C SER A 125 -7.12 6.11 8.19
N ARG A 126 -7.16 6.86 7.08
CA ARG A 126 -8.33 7.67 6.70
C ARG A 126 -9.44 6.83 6.08
N LEU A 127 -9.10 5.82 5.28
CA LEU A 127 -10.07 4.86 4.74
C LEU A 127 -10.73 4.06 5.87
N ASP A 128 -9.95 3.63 6.85
CA ASP A 128 -10.43 2.95 8.07
C ASP A 128 -11.41 3.83 8.85
N LYS A 129 -10.98 5.05 9.19
CA LYS A 129 -11.86 6.03 9.82
C LYS A 129 -13.13 6.32 9.01
N TRP A 130 -13.03 6.32 7.68
CA TRP A 130 -14.18 6.55 6.80
C TRP A 130 -15.19 5.42 6.85
N ILE A 131 -14.76 4.15 6.74
CA ILE A 131 -15.68 3.01 6.84
C ILE A 131 -16.30 2.91 8.23
N ASN A 132 -15.56 3.27 9.28
CA ASN A 132 -16.08 3.34 10.64
C ASN A 132 -17.14 4.43 10.82
N THR A 133 -16.97 5.57 10.15
CA THR A 133 -17.95 6.66 10.15
C THR A 133 -19.22 6.30 9.36
N PHE A 134 -19.09 5.48 8.31
CA PHE A 134 -20.16 5.08 7.42
C PHE A 134 -20.28 3.53 7.31
N PRO A 135 -20.64 2.83 8.40
CA PRO A 135 -20.48 1.37 8.51
C PRO A 135 -21.39 0.53 7.59
N GLU A 136 -22.39 1.18 6.97
CA GLU A 136 -23.29 0.58 5.98
C GLU A 136 -22.78 0.71 4.54
N LEU A 137 -21.78 1.57 4.30
CA LEU A 137 -21.15 1.72 2.99
C LEU A 137 -19.99 0.75 2.84
N TYR A 138 -19.72 0.37 1.60
CA TYR A 138 -18.63 -0.52 1.24
C TYR A 138 -17.49 0.30 0.65
N LEU A 139 -16.27 0.01 1.07
CA LEU A 139 -15.05 0.42 0.43
C LEU A 139 -14.65 -0.64 -0.59
N ASP A 140 -14.39 -0.22 -1.82
CA ASP A 140 -13.62 -0.96 -2.81
C ASP A 140 -12.22 -0.32 -2.90
N TYR A 141 -11.17 -1.10 -2.63
CA TYR A 141 -9.80 -0.61 -2.50
C TYR A 141 -8.81 -1.55 -3.20
N GLN A 142 -8.17 -1.05 -4.24
CA GLN A 142 -7.17 -1.75 -5.04
C GLN A 142 -5.79 -1.13 -4.83
N VAL A 143 -4.79 -1.97 -4.59
CA VAL A 143 -3.40 -1.57 -4.42
C VAL A 143 -2.50 -2.33 -5.39
N THR A 144 -1.84 -1.57 -6.26
CA THR A 144 -1.04 -2.11 -7.36
C THR A 144 0.39 -1.58 -7.28
N PRO A 145 1.41 -2.42 -7.05
CA PRO A 145 2.82 -2.02 -7.16
C PRO A 145 3.22 -1.82 -8.62
N ILE A 146 3.94 -0.73 -8.91
CA ILE A 146 4.39 -0.37 -10.25
C ILE A 146 5.90 -0.61 -10.38
N TYR A 147 6.27 -1.59 -11.22
CA TYR A 147 7.65 -1.97 -11.51
C TYR A 147 8.08 -1.49 -12.88
N HIS A 148 9.37 -1.16 -13.06
CA HIS A 148 9.93 -0.92 -14.38
C HIS A 148 10.78 -2.12 -14.82
N GLY A 149 10.44 -2.73 -15.96
CA GLY A 149 11.17 -3.88 -16.47
C GLY A 149 11.30 -5.02 -15.44
N ASN A 150 12.52 -5.51 -15.24
CA ASN A 150 12.82 -6.60 -14.33
C ASN A 150 13.14 -6.14 -12.90
N GLU A 151 12.79 -4.90 -12.54
CA GLU A 151 13.05 -4.39 -11.19
C GLU A 151 12.33 -5.23 -10.13
N LEU A 152 13.06 -5.63 -9.09
CA LEU A 152 12.52 -6.43 -7.99
C LEU A 152 11.73 -5.59 -6.99
N VAL A 153 12.06 -4.30 -6.88
CA VAL A 153 11.40 -3.34 -5.99
C VAL A 153 10.51 -2.42 -6.82
N PRO A 154 9.23 -2.19 -6.43
CA PRO A 154 8.37 -1.29 -7.18
C PRO A 154 8.86 0.15 -7.01
N ARG A 155 8.75 0.96 -8.07
CA ARG A 155 9.07 2.40 -8.07
C ARG A 155 7.99 3.19 -7.36
N GLU A 156 6.75 2.77 -7.53
CA GLU A 156 5.57 3.46 -7.05
C GLU A 156 4.53 2.43 -6.59
N ILE A 157 3.62 2.87 -5.73
CA ILE A 157 2.42 2.12 -5.34
C ILE A 157 1.21 2.94 -5.79
N ARG A 158 0.34 2.34 -6.59
CA ARG A 158 -0.96 2.92 -6.95
C ARG A 158 -2.00 2.45 -5.97
N LEU A 159 -2.73 3.40 -5.40
CA LEU A 159 -3.94 3.17 -4.63
C LEU A 159 -5.10 3.63 -5.49
N ALA A 160 -6.16 2.83 -5.53
CA ALA A 160 -7.43 3.22 -6.12
C ALA A 160 -8.55 2.85 -5.17
N TYR A 161 -9.41 3.80 -4.85
CA TYR A 161 -10.53 3.56 -3.92
C TYR A 161 -11.80 4.28 -4.34
N VAL A 162 -12.91 3.64 -4.04
CA VAL A 162 -14.26 4.16 -4.27
C VAL A 162 -15.21 3.56 -3.25
N ALA A 163 -16.28 4.28 -2.92
CA ALA A 163 -17.32 3.76 -2.05
C ALA A 163 -18.54 3.26 -2.84
N TYR A 164 -19.23 2.28 -2.28
CA TYR A 164 -20.51 1.79 -2.76
C TYR A 164 -21.58 1.88 -1.66
N SER A 165 -22.78 2.31 -2.04
CA SER A 165 -23.95 2.05 -1.21
C SER A 165 -24.38 0.58 -1.32
N PRO A 166 -25.16 0.05 -0.35
CA PRO A 166 -25.76 -1.28 -0.45
C PRO A 166 -26.61 -1.52 -1.72
N LYS A 167 -26.98 -0.45 -2.44
CA LYS A 167 -27.71 -0.51 -3.70
C LYS A 167 -26.79 -0.49 -4.93
N SER A 168 -25.50 -0.77 -4.76
CA SER A 168 -24.47 -0.75 -5.82
C SER A 168 -24.26 0.62 -6.47
N GLN A 169 -24.63 1.72 -5.80
CA GLN A 169 -24.36 3.07 -6.30
C GLN A 169 -22.93 3.47 -5.92
N ILE A 170 -22.15 3.90 -6.91
CA ILE A 170 -20.83 4.49 -6.72
C ILE A 170 -20.95 5.85 -6.02
N LEU A 171 -20.12 6.04 -4.99
CA LEU A 171 -19.96 7.27 -4.23
C LEU A 171 -18.48 7.66 -4.27
N PRO A 172 -18.11 8.79 -4.90
CA PRO A 172 -16.73 9.27 -4.86
C PRO A 172 -16.24 9.48 -3.42
N LEU A 173 -15.02 9.04 -3.13
CA LEU A 173 -14.39 9.13 -1.83
C LEU A 173 -13.09 9.91 -1.97
N ILE A 174 -12.96 11.04 -1.26
CA ILE A 174 -11.78 11.92 -1.28
C ILE A 174 -11.30 12.13 0.16
N LEU A 175 -10.00 12.03 0.40
CA LEU A 175 -9.34 12.01 1.70
C LEU A 175 -8.58 13.32 2.03
N GLY A 176 -8.53 14.25 1.07
CA GLY A 176 -7.95 15.59 1.26
C GLY A 176 -6.47 15.68 0.93
N SER A 177 -5.92 14.74 0.15
CA SER A 177 -4.55 14.79 -0.34
C SER A 177 -4.48 15.48 -1.71
N ASN A 178 -3.43 16.27 -1.94
CA ASN A 178 -3.16 16.86 -3.26
C ASN A 178 -2.70 15.85 -4.32
N ARG A 179 -2.50 14.57 -3.94
CA ARG A 179 -2.16 13.47 -4.86
C ARG A 179 -3.39 12.79 -5.45
N GLU A 180 -4.58 13.04 -4.91
CA GLU A 180 -5.81 12.40 -5.34
C GLU A 180 -6.24 12.91 -6.72
N LYS A 181 -6.51 11.95 -7.62
CA LYS A 181 -7.11 12.21 -8.93
C LYS A 181 -8.37 11.39 -9.07
N LEU A 182 -9.50 12.06 -9.24
CA LEU A 182 -10.77 11.40 -9.56
C LEU A 182 -10.80 11.07 -11.05
N ASN A 183 -11.08 9.82 -11.41
CA ASN A 183 -11.29 9.42 -12.80
C ASN A 183 -12.77 9.62 -13.22
N GLU A 184 -13.08 9.35 -14.49
CA GLU A 184 -14.43 9.50 -15.05
C GLU A 184 -15.46 8.53 -14.44
N GLU A 185 -15.01 7.43 -13.84
CA GLU A 185 -15.84 6.42 -13.19
C GLU A 185 -16.12 6.75 -11.70
N GLY A 186 -15.60 7.87 -11.20
CA GLY A 186 -15.76 8.28 -9.80
C GLY A 186 -14.82 7.56 -8.83
N VAL A 187 -13.78 6.89 -9.33
CA VAL A 187 -12.72 6.25 -8.54
C VAL A 187 -11.60 7.23 -8.29
N THR A 188 -11.15 7.32 -7.04
CA THR A 188 -10.01 8.14 -6.66
C THR A 188 -8.73 7.34 -6.79
N ILE A 189 -7.75 7.87 -7.50
CA ILE A 189 -6.45 7.25 -7.76
C ILE A 189 -5.35 8.11 -7.13
N VAL A 190 -4.41 7.45 -6.47
CA VAL A 190 -3.22 8.04 -5.86
C VAL A 190 -1.99 7.25 -6.29
N ILE A 191 -0.91 7.94 -6.62
CA ILE A 191 0.41 7.34 -6.86
C ILE A 191 1.37 7.80 -5.77
N ILE A 192 1.90 6.84 -5.02
CA ILE A 192 2.86 7.07 -3.94
C ILE A 192 4.24 6.59 -4.41
N PRO A 193 5.27 7.45 -4.39
CA PRO A 193 6.62 7.02 -4.75
C PRO A 193 7.18 6.11 -3.65
N ASN A 194 7.64 4.91 -4.02
CA ASN A 194 8.39 4.02 -3.14
C ASN A 194 9.85 4.50 -3.07
N SER A 195 10.02 5.66 -2.45
CA SER A 195 11.28 6.38 -2.37
C SER A 195 11.61 6.67 -0.91
N SER A 196 12.83 7.15 -0.68
CA SER A 196 13.26 7.58 0.64
C SER A 196 14.08 8.87 0.51
N PRO A 197 13.75 9.92 1.30
CA PRO A 197 14.53 11.15 1.34
C PRO A 197 16.03 10.96 1.54
N ASN A 198 16.46 9.97 2.33
CA ASN A 198 17.88 9.78 2.72
C ASN A 198 18.60 8.65 1.96
N ALA A 199 17.94 8.00 0.99
CA ALA A 199 18.51 6.88 0.25
C ALA A 199 18.59 7.12 -1.26
N VAL A 200 19.63 6.56 -1.89
CA VAL A 200 19.66 6.26 -3.33
C VAL A 200 19.43 4.77 -3.50
N ILE A 201 18.33 4.41 -4.18
CA ILE A 201 17.85 3.03 -4.31
C ILE A 201 18.18 2.49 -5.70
N ASN A 202 18.74 1.28 -5.75
CA ASN A 202 18.77 0.44 -6.94
C ASN A 202 17.54 -0.48 -6.92
N TYR A 203 16.51 -0.11 -7.68
CA TYR A 203 15.24 -0.85 -7.75
C TYR A 203 15.36 -2.22 -8.41
N GLU A 204 16.42 -2.44 -9.20
CA GLU A 204 16.69 -3.75 -9.83
C GLU A 204 17.01 -4.81 -8.79
N THR A 205 17.76 -4.45 -7.75
CA THR A 205 18.28 -5.41 -6.76
C THR A 205 17.73 -5.19 -5.36
N GLY A 206 17.16 -4.02 -5.08
CA GLY A 206 16.82 -3.54 -3.75
C GLY A 206 18.02 -3.11 -2.90
N PHE A 207 19.22 -3.06 -3.49
CA PHE A 207 20.37 -2.44 -2.83
C PHE A 207 20.15 -0.92 -2.73
N ALA A 208 20.65 -0.31 -1.66
CA ALA A 208 20.58 1.13 -1.47
C ALA A 208 21.79 1.64 -0.70
N LYS A 209 22.08 2.93 -0.89
CA LYS A 209 23.11 3.65 -0.13
C LYS A 209 22.56 4.96 0.41
N GLN A 210 23.18 5.41 1.51
CA GLN A 210 22.95 6.72 2.07
C GLN A 210 23.24 7.82 1.02
N LYS A 211 22.38 8.82 0.94
CA LYS A 211 22.65 10.09 0.23
C LYS A 211 23.66 10.95 0.97
#